data_AF-A0A838JLR0-F1
#
_entry.id   AF-A0A838JLR0-F1
#
_cell.length_a   1.000
_cell.length_b   1.000
_cell.length_c   1.000
_cell.angle_alpha   90.00
_cell.angle_beta   90.00
_cell.angle_gamma   90.00
#
_symmetry.space_group_name_H-M   'P 1'
#
loop_
_entity.id
_entity.type
_entity.pdbx_description
1 polymer ?
#
loop_
_entity_poly.entity_id
_entity_poly.type
_entity_poly.pdbx_seq_one_letter_code
_entity_poly.pdbx_strand_id
1 'polypeptide(L)' 'IWLDPDLIAGVDTDPKAARKNRIEVLTEAEERDAPVILYHEPADCLVKVRSDGDGFKAVPIGSRE' A
#
# COMPACT_ATOMS: atom_id res chain seq x y z
N ILE A 1 -2.82 -7.12 1.22
CA ILE A 1 -4.08 -6.58 0.63
C ILE A 1 -3.87 -5.18 0.11
N TRP A 2 -3.30 -4.28 0.92
CA TRP A 2 -3.26 -2.88 0.54
C TRP A 2 -2.33 -2.62 -0.66
N LEU A 3 -1.22 -3.37 -0.73
CA LEU A 3 -0.22 -3.30 -1.80
C LEU A 3 -0.69 -3.89 -3.14
N ASP A 4 -1.79 -4.64 -3.15
CA ASP A 4 -2.43 -5.15 -4.36
C ASP A 4 -3.77 -4.43 -4.53
N PRO A 5 -3.85 -3.38 -5.37
CA PRO A 5 -5.07 -2.60 -5.50
C PRO A 5 -6.25 -3.39 -6.05
N ASP A 6 -5.99 -4.45 -6.83
CA ASP A 6 -7.00 -5.29 -7.44
C ASP A 6 -7.60 -6.31 -6.45
N LEU A 7 -6.92 -6.54 -5.32
CA LEU A 7 -7.46 -7.36 -4.25
C LEU A 7 -8.54 -6.61 -3.46
N ILE A 8 -9.80 -6.89 -3.82
CA ILE A 8 -10.96 -6.37 -3.11
C ILE A 8 -11.14 -7.10 -1.77
N ALA A 9 -11.28 -6.35 -0.68
CA ALA A 9 -11.61 -6.91 0.61
C ALA A 9 -13.14 -7.06 0.73
N GLY A 10 -13.62 -8.18 1.26
CA GLY A 10 -15.05 -8.39 1.50
C GLY A 10 -15.69 -7.40 2.50
N VAL A 11 -14.87 -6.58 3.15
CA VAL A 11 -15.28 -5.52 4.10
C VAL A 11 -15.32 -4.12 3.47
N ASP A 12 -14.93 -3.98 2.20
CA ASP A 12 -15.06 -2.71 1.48
C ASP A 12 -16.55 -2.43 1.21
N THR A 13 -17.07 -1.33 1.76
CA THR A 13 -18.46 -0.89 1.49
C THR A 13 -18.68 -0.57 0.00
N ASP A 14 -17.67 0.03 -0.65
CA ASP A 14 -17.63 0.24 -2.10
C ASP A 14 -16.27 -0.26 -2.64
N PRO A 15 -16.21 -1.49 -3.17
CA PRO A 15 -15.00 -2.07 -3.75
C PRO A 15 -14.32 -1.22 -4.83
N LYS A 16 -15.10 -0.54 -5.67
CA LYS A 16 -14.57 0.24 -6.80
C LYS A 16 -13.91 1.52 -6.30
N ALA A 17 -14.57 2.21 -5.38
CA ALA A 17 -14.00 3.38 -4.73
C ALA A 17 -12.76 3.00 -3.90
N ALA A 18 -12.80 1.89 -3.16
CA ALA A 18 -11.68 1.42 -2.35
C ALA A 18 -10.45 1.10 -3.22
N ARG A 19 -10.63 0.40 -4.34
CA ARG A 19 -9.57 0.18 -5.34
C ARG A 19 -8.97 1.50 -5.83
N LYS A 20 -9.82 2.44 -6.28
CA LYS A 20 -9.36 3.74 -6.78
C LYS A 20 -8.53 4.49 -5.73
N ASN A 21 -9.03 4.53 -4.49
CA ASN A 21 -8.37 5.23 -3.39
C ASN A 21 -7.02 4.60 -3.04
N ARG A 22 -6.90 3.26 -3.06
CA ARG A 22 -5.61 2.59 -2.83
C ARG A 22 -4.56 3.02 -3.85
N ILE A 23 -4.92 3.01 -5.14
CA ILE A 23 -4.02 3.43 -6.21
C ILE A 23 -3.59 4.88 -5.97
N GLU A 24 -4.54 5.78 -5.77
CA GLU A 24 -4.25 7.22 -5.57
C GLU A 24 -3.33 7.47 -4.38
N VAL A 25 -3.61 6.85 -3.22
CA VAL A 25 -2.81 7.04 -2.01
C VAL A 25 -1.40 6.43 -2.14
N LEU A 26 -1.27 5.25 -2.76
CA LEU A 26 0.02 4.58 -2.89
C LEU A 26 0.92 5.23 -3.95
N THR A 27 0.34 5.70 -5.05
CA THR A 27 1.05 6.52 -6.03
C THR A 27 1.53 7.83 -5.39
N GLU A 28 0.66 8.55 -4.69
CA GLU A 28 1.05 9.79 -4.00
C GLU A 28 2.16 9.56 -2.96
N ALA A 29 2.08 8.46 -2.21
CA ALA A 29 3.11 8.10 -1.24
C ALA A 29 4.45 7.77 -1.90
N GLU A 30 4.45 7.07 -3.03
CA GLU A 30 5.65 6.82 -3.82
C GLU A 30 6.25 8.13 -4.37
N GLU A 31 5.43 8.97 -5.00
CA GLU A 31 5.87 10.24 -5.62
C GLU A 31 6.50 11.20 -4.61
N ARG A 32 6.00 11.20 -3.37
CA ARG A 32 6.51 12.03 -2.27
C ARG A 32 7.61 11.38 -1.45
N ASP A 33 7.98 10.14 -1.78
CA ASP A 33 8.85 9.30 -0.94
C ASP A 33 8.41 9.24 0.53
N ALA A 34 7.09 9.27 0.75
CA ALA A 34 6.48 9.38 2.06
C ALA A 34 6.38 8.00 2.76
N PRO A 35 6.62 7.95 4.08
CA PRO A 35 6.34 6.75 4.86
C PRO A 35 4.83 6.51 4.97
N VAL A 36 4.42 5.24 4.90
CA VAL A 36 3.04 4.77 5.04
C VAL A 36 2.95 3.75 6.17
N ILE A 37 1.89 3.84 6.97
CA ILE A 37 1.55 2.83 7.96
C ILE A 37 0.52 1.86 7.36
N LEU A 38 0.94 0.64 7.04
CA LEU A 38 0.10 -0.44 6.51
C LEU A 38 -0.45 -1.29 7.66
N TYR A 39 -1.56 -0.84 8.26
CA TYR A 39 -2.11 -1.39 9.51
C TYR A 39 -2.45 -2.90 9.48
N HIS A 40 -2.74 -3.47 8.32
CA HIS A 40 -3.15 -4.87 8.15
C HIS A 40 -2.12 -5.74 7.42
N GLU A 41 -0.96 -5.20 7.07
CA GLU A 41 0.08 -6.03 6.45
C GLU A 41 0.85 -6.82 7.53
N PRO A 42 1.16 -8.11 7.30
CA PRO A 42 1.70 -9.01 8.33
C PRO A 42 3.17 -8.73 8.71
N ALA A 43 3.87 -7.91 7.92
CA ALA A 43 5.28 -7.58 8.10
C ALA A 43 5.45 -6.21 8.80
N ASP A 44 6.52 -5.47 8.50
CA ASP A 44 6.72 -4.12 9.01
C ASP A 44 5.54 -3.23 8.61
N CYS A 45 4.91 -2.63 9.63
CA CYS A 45 3.76 -1.76 9.40
C CYS A 45 4.19 -0.38 8.90
N LEU A 46 5.42 0.08 9.15
CA LEU A 46 5.94 1.38 8.72
C LEU A 46 6.93 1.20 7.56
N VAL A 47 6.49 1.54 6.35
CA VAL A 47 7.23 1.25 5.12
C VAL A 47 7.20 2.44 4.15
N LYS A 48 8.15 2.48 3.23
CA LYS A 48 8.02 3.22 1.98
C LYS A 48 7.35 2.33 0.94
N VAL A 49 6.74 2.93 -0.07
CA VAL A 49 6.06 2.21 -1.14
C VAL A 49 6.79 2.46 -2.45
N ARG A 50 6.87 1.43 -3.30
CA ARG A 50 7.34 1.51 -4.68
C ARG A 50 6.41 0.74 -5.60
N SER A 51 6.25 1.20 -6.82
CA SER A 51 5.59 0.49 -7.90
C SER A 51 6.31 -0.83 -8.22
N ASP A 52 5.53 -1.87 -8.51
CA ASP A 52 6.03 -3.20 -8.87
C ASP A 52 5.04 -3.88 -9.82
N GLY A 53 5.28 -3.73 -11.14
CA GLY A 53 4.34 -4.19 -12.16
C GLY A 53 2.99 -3.47 -12.06
N ASP A 54 1.91 -4.24 -11.93
CA ASP A 54 0.53 -3.73 -11.81
C ASP A 54 0.14 -3.38 -10.36
N GLY A 55 1.06 -3.52 -9.40
CA GLY A 55 0.83 -3.28 -7.98
C GLY A 55 1.95 -2.50 -7.31
N PHE A 56 2.08 -2.70 -6.00
CA PHE A 56 3.06 -2.02 -5.18
C PHE A 56 3.82 -3.00 -4.28
N LYS A 57 5.02 -2.60 -3.87
CA LYS A 57 5.80 -3.31 -2.85
C LYS A 57 6.18 -2.38 -1.70
N ALA A 58 6.24 -2.96 -0.51
CA ALA A 58 6.74 -2.31 0.69
C ALA A 58 8.27 -2.36 0.73
N VAL A 59 8.87 -1.23 1.10
CA VAL A 59 10.31 -1.06 1.35
C VAL A 59 10.47 -0.69 2.84
N PRO A 60 11.07 -1.55 3.67
CA PRO A 60 11.28 -1.26 5.08
C PRO A 60 12.07 0.03 5.31
N ILE A 61 11.67 0.83 6.31
CA ILE A 61 12.35 2.10 6.65
C ILE A 61 13.49 1.88 7.68
N GLY A 62 13.66 0.67 8.18
CA GLY A 62 14.82 0.29 8.98
C GLY A 62 15.03 -1.21 8.98
N SER A 63 16.19 -1.66 8.52
CA SER A 63 16.70 -2.98 8.88
C SER A 63 17.09 -2.93 10.36
N ARG A 64 16.47 -3.76 11.20
CA ARG A 64 17.18 -4.20 12.41
C ARG A 64 18.31 -5.10 11.91
N GLU A 65 19.55 -4.63 12.09
CA GLU A 65 20.74 -5.50 12.11
C GLU A 65 20.61 -6.54 13.23
#